data_AF-A0A1H9JAT1-F1
#
_entry.id   AF-A0A1H9JAT1-F1
#
_cell.length_a   1.000
_cell.length_b   1.000
_cell.length_c   1.000
_cell.angle_alpha   90.00
_cell.angle_beta   90.00
_cell.angle_gamma   90.00
#
_symmetry.space_group_name_H-M   'P 1'
#
loop_
_entity.id
_entity.type
_entity.pdbx_description
1 polymer ?
#
loop_
_entity_poly.entity_id
_entity_poly.type
_entity_poly.pdbx_seq_one_letter_code
_entity_poly.pdbx_strand_id
1 'polypeptide(L)'
;MLGQERCGASGSYLSLNDGTDTYEAANQAQAAYNDSGAIPYILRPVEQLAGFFDGLELVEPGLVPCPRWRPETEPSGNPAEEVNYGAVGRKP
;
A
#
# COMPACT_ATOMS: atom_id res chain seq x y z
N MET A 1 -21.87 -19.69 1.00
CA MET A 1 -21.61 -18.55 1.91
C MET A 1 -21.44 -17.33 1.02
N LEU A 2 -22.27 -16.31 1.21
CA LEU A 2 -22.54 -15.25 0.22
C LEU A 2 -21.26 -14.55 -0.24
N GLY A 3 -20.97 -14.64 -1.54
CA GLY A 3 -19.85 -13.94 -2.16
C GLY A 3 -20.13 -12.45 -2.12
N GLN A 4 -19.27 -11.71 -1.44
CA GLN A 4 -19.31 -10.26 -1.44
C GLN A 4 -18.90 -9.80 -2.84
N GLU A 5 -19.87 -9.51 -3.69
CA GLU A 5 -19.62 -9.01 -5.04
C GLU A 5 -18.87 -7.67 -4.93
N ARG A 6 -17.56 -7.69 -5.17
CA ARG A 6 -16.73 -6.48 -5.19
C ARG A 6 -17.25 -5.56 -6.29
N CYS A 7 -17.50 -4.29 -5.95
CA CYS A 7 -17.97 -3.26 -6.89
C CYS A 7 -17.03 -3.11 -8.11
N GLY A 8 -17.58 -2.76 -9.28
CA GLY A 8 -16.84 -2.56 -10.54
C GLY A 8 -17.08 -3.66 -11.59
N ALA A 9 -16.99 -3.33 -12.88
CA ALA A 9 -17.11 -4.30 -13.97
C ALA A 9 -15.79 -5.09 -14.15
N SER A 10 -15.86 -6.28 -14.77
CA SER A 10 -14.66 -7.00 -15.23
C SER A 10 -13.77 -6.07 -16.08
N GLY A 11 -12.45 -6.14 -15.87
CA GLY A 11 -11.48 -5.24 -16.47
C GLY A 11 -11.31 -3.87 -15.80
N SER A 12 -12.06 -3.58 -14.73
CA SER A 12 -11.81 -2.39 -13.89
C SER A 12 -10.52 -2.56 -13.06
N TYR A 13 -9.98 -1.45 -12.55
CA TYR A 13 -8.75 -1.47 -11.74
C TYR A 13 -8.97 -0.85 -10.35
N LEU A 14 -8.30 -1.42 -9.36
CA LEU A 14 -8.04 -0.81 -8.06
C LEU A 14 -6.61 -0.27 -8.05
N SER A 15 -6.45 0.99 -7.65
CA SER A 15 -5.15 1.57 -7.28
C SER A 15 -5.20 1.98 -5.82
N LEU A 16 -4.23 1.52 -5.03
CA LEU A 16 -4.12 1.82 -3.60
C LEU A 16 -2.64 2.12 -3.30
N ASN A 17 -2.41 3.13 -2.46
CA ASN A 17 -1.14 3.31 -1.77
C ASN A 17 -1.41 3.68 -0.31
N ASP A 18 -0.54 3.24 0.59
CA ASP A 18 -0.59 3.62 2.00
C ASP A 18 0.76 3.43 2.71
N GLY A 19 0.91 4.13 3.83
CA GLY A 19 2.04 3.99 4.75
C GLY A 19 2.01 2.65 5.49
N THR A 20 3.19 2.06 5.65
CA THR A 20 3.42 0.77 6.30
C THR A 20 4.31 0.90 7.52
N ASP A 21 4.25 -0.12 8.38
CA ASP A 21 4.98 -0.18 9.64
C ASP A 21 6.39 -0.79 9.51
N THR A 22 6.95 -0.81 8.29
CA THR A 22 8.21 -1.50 7.96
C THR A 22 9.47 -0.80 8.48
N TYR A 23 9.36 0.46 8.92
CA TYR A 23 10.50 1.25 9.39
C TYR A 23 10.24 1.88 10.75
N GLU A 24 11.02 1.48 11.76
CA GLU A 24 10.78 1.83 13.15
C GLU A 24 10.81 3.35 13.42
N ALA A 25 11.71 4.10 12.78
CA ALA A 25 11.75 5.55 12.95
C ALA A 25 10.48 6.24 12.43
N ALA A 26 9.87 5.73 11.35
CA ALA A 26 8.59 6.22 10.86
C ALA A 26 7.45 5.85 11.82
N ASN A 27 7.48 4.65 12.41
CA ASN A 27 6.50 4.23 13.41
C ASN A 27 6.52 5.13 14.66
N GLN A 28 7.72 5.48 15.14
CA GLN A 28 7.90 6.40 16.27
C GLN A 28 7.40 7.81 15.93
N ALA A 29 7.72 8.32 14.74
CA ALA A 29 7.22 9.62 14.27
C ALA A 29 5.69 9.62 14.16
N GLN A 30 5.09 8.53 13.67
CA GLN A 30 3.65 8.40 13.54
C GLN A 30 2.96 8.28 14.91
N ALA A 31 3.57 7.59 15.88
CA ALA A 31 3.07 7.53 17.25
C ALA A 31 3.05 8.94 17.87
N ALA A 32 4.13 9.72 17.74
CA ALA A 32 4.18 11.09 18.22
C ALA A 32 3.14 12.01 17.55
N TYR A 33 2.87 11.81 16.25
CA TYR A 33 1.79 12.51 15.54
C TYR A 33 0.41 12.13 16.11
N ASN A 34 0.17 10.83 16.34
CA ASN A 34 -1.10 10.35 16.89
C ASN A 34 -1.33 10.86 18.32
N ASP A 35 -0.27 11.02 19.10
CA ASP A 35 -0.32 11.57 20.47
C ASP A 35 -0.53 13.10 20.50
N SER A 36 -0.38 13.80 19.38
CA SER A 36 -0.50 15.27 19.31
C SER A 36 -1.94 15.78 19.41
N GLY A 37 -2.94 14.89 19.47
CA GLY A 37 -4.36 15.22 19.37
C GLY A 37 -4.87 15.40 17.93
N ALA A 38 -4.05 15.08 16.93
CA ALA A 38 -4.48 14.99 15.55
C ALA A 38 -5.39 13.77 15.32
N ILE A 39 -6.09 13.72 14.17
CA ILE A 39 -6.80 12.50 13.77
C ILE A 39 -5.75 11.41 13.54
N PRO A 40 -5.81 10.27 14.25
CA PRO A 40 -4.76 9.27 14.17
C PRO A 40 -4.62 8.71 12.75
N TYR A 41 -3.38 8.57 12.30
CA TYR A 41 -3.03 7.83 11.10
C TYR A 41 -2.35 6.51 11.52
N ILE A 42 -2.97 5.40 11.12
CA ILE A 42 -2.59 4.06 11.55
C ILE A 42 -1.86 3.37 10.41
N LEU A 43 -0.56 3.17 10.59
CA LEU A 43 0.26 2.39 9.67
C LEU A 43 -0.17 0.93 9.72
N ARG A 44 -0.08 0.26 8.57
CA ARG A 44 -0.49 -1.14 8.44
C ARG A 44 0.67 -2.00 7.97
N PRO A 45 0.69 -3.29 8.34
CA PRO A 45 1.62 -4.23 7.74
C PRO A 45 1.37 -4.37 6.24
N VAL A 46 2.44 -4.65 5.49
CA VAL A 46 2.39 -4.83 4.02
C VAL A 46 1.40 -5.94 3.63
N GLU A 47 1.29 -6.98 4.45
CA GLU A 47 0.38 -8.11 4.27
C GLU A 47 -1.09 -7.68 4.33
N GLN A 48 -1.42 -6.71 5.18
CA GLN A 48 -2.77 -6.16 5.23
C GLN A 48 -3.07 -5.32 3.99
N LEU A 49 -2.08 -4.62 3.43
CA LEU A 49 -2.24 -3.94 2.15
C LEU A 49 -2.46 -4.94 1.00
N ALA A 50 -1.71 -6.04 0.99
CA ALA A 50 -1.85 -7.10 -0.01
C ALA A 50 -3.27 -7.70 -0.02
N GLY A 51 -3.88 -7.89 1.16
CA GLY A 51 -5.24 -8.42 1.27
C GLY A 51 -6.34 -7.57 0.59
N PHE A 52 -6.13 -6.26 0.40
CA PHE A 52 -7.07 -5.45 -0.40
C PHE A 52 -7.14 -5.90 -1.86
N PHE A 53 -6.08 -6.52 -2.38
CA PHE A 53 -5.98 -7.02 -3.74
C PHE A 53 -6.40 -8.48 -3.90
N ASP A 54 -6.88 -9.15 -2.83
CA ASP A 54 -7.38 -10.52 -2.92
C ASP A 54 -8.46 -10.68 -4.01
N GLY A 55 -8.23 -11.61 -4.93
CA GLY A 55 -9.11 -11.87 -6.07
C GLY A 55 -8.95 -10.90 -7.26
N LEU A 56 -7.93 -10.03 -7.24
CA LEU A 56 -7.52 -9.20 -8.36
C LEU A 56 -6.23 -9.77 -9.00
N GLU A 57 -6.04 -9.46 -10.27
CA GLU A 57 -4.79 -9.70 -11.00
C GLU A 57 -3.84 -8.52 -10.74
N LEU A 58 -2.81 -8.72 -9.93
CA LEU A 58 -1.82 -7.66 -9.68
C LEU A 58 -1.07 -7.31 -10.97
N VAL A 59 -1.01 -6.01 -11.26
CA VAL A 59 -0.23 -5.45 -12.35
C VAL A 59 1.23 -5.40 -11.88
N GLU A 60 2.14 -5.97 -12.68
CA GLU A 60 3.59 -5.94 -12.41
C GLU A 60 4.11 -4.53 -12.13
N PRO A 61 4.92 -4.31 -11.08
CA PRO A 61 5.64 -5.31 -10.27
C PRO A 61 4.86 -5.85 -9.04
N GLY A 62 3.56 -5.60 -8.95
CA GLY A 62 2.76 -5.93 -7.76
C GLY A 62 2.86 -4.85 -6.67
N LEU A 63 2.89 -5.28 -5.41
CA LEU A 63 2.97 -4.41 -4.23
C LEU A 63 4.43 -4.14 -3.86
N VAL A 64 4.87 -2.91 -4.09
CA VAL A 64 6.24 -2.45 -3.82
C VAL A 64 6.18 -1.04 -3.21
N PRO A 65 7.28 -0.52 -2.64
CA PRO A 65 7.36 0.89 -2.32
C PRO A 65 7.01 1.78 -3.53
N CYS A 66 6.22 2.82 -3.32
CA CYS A 66 5.72 3.69 -4.38
C CYS A 66 6.81 4.25 -5.30
N PRO A 67 7.99 4.71 -4.81
CA PRO A 67 9.07 5.16 -5.69
C PRO A 67 9.62 4.07 -6.63
N ARG A 68 9.38 2.79 -6.33
CA ARG A 68 9.86 1.63 -7.09
C ARG A 68 8.82 1.06 -8.05
N TRP A 69 7.62 1.63 -8.09
CA TRP A 69 6.57 1.16 -8.99
C TRP A 69 6.76 1.77 -10.40
N ARG A 70 7.34 0.99 -11.31
CA ARG A 70 7.63 1.39 -12.72
C ARG A 70 8.31 2.76 -12.85
N PRO A 71 9.44 3.00 -12.17
CA PRO A 71 10.07 4.30 -12.20
C PRO A 71 10.72 4.57 -13.57
N GLU A 72 10.74 5.83 -13.99
CA GLU A 72 11.43 6.25 -15.23
C GLU A 72 12.96 6.31 -15.06
N THR A 73 13.42 6.47 -13.82
CA THR A 73 14.83 6.52 -13.43
C THR A 73 15.05 5.67 -12.19
N GLU A 74 16.27 5.18 -11.99
CA GLU A 74 16.60 4.41 -10.78
C GLU A 74 16.31 5.23 -9.50
N PRO A 75 15.46 4.73 -8.59
CA PRO A 75 15.15 5.43 -7.35
C PRO A 75 16.42 5.61 -6.51
N SER A 76 16.65 6.83 -6.06
CA SER A 76 17.70 7.13 -5.10
C SER A 76 17.21 6.93 -3.67
N GLY A 77 18.13 6.61 -2.75
CA GLY A 77 17.82 6.42 -1.34
C GLY A 77 17.85 4.96 -0.91
N ASN A 78 17.58 4.74 0.37
CA ASN A 78 17.59 3.44 1.00
C ASN A 78 16.21 2.77 0.89
N PRO A 79 16.08 1.62 0.19
CA PRO A 79 14.82 0.90 0.09
C PRO A 79 14.16 0.61 1.45
N ALA A 80 14.95 0.43 2.52
CA ALA A 80 14.44 0.11 3.85
C ALA A 80 13.74 1.30 4.54
N GLU A 81 13.92 2.53 4.04
CA GLU A 81 13.29 3.74 4.58
C GLU A 81 12.00 4.12 3.83
N GLU A 82 11.69 3.43 2.73
CA GLU A 82 10.52 3.69 1.91
C GLU A 82 9.27 3.02 2.51
N VAL A 83 8.51 3.78 3.30
CA VAL A 83 7.35 3.27 4.05
C VAL A 83 6.03 3.34 3.30
N ASN A 84 5.93 4.02 2.15
CA ASN A 84 4.69 4.06 1.38
C ASN A 84 4.71 2.97 0.31
N TYR A 85 3.79 2.01 0.41
CA TYR A 85 3.64 0.91 -0.53
C TYR A 85 2.42 1.10 -1.40
N GLY A 86 2.52 0.71 -2.67
CA GLY A 86 1.43 0.83 -3.63
C GLY A 86 1.37 -0.32 -4.62
N ALA A 87 0.16 -0.57 -5.12
CA ALA A 87 -0.11 -1.57 -6.14
C ALA A 87 -1.32 -1.20 -6.99
N VAL A 88 -1.41 -1.84 -8.15
CA VAL A 88 -2.57 -1.79 -9.03
C VAL A 88 -3.07 -3.21 -9.26
N GLY A 89 -4.36 -3.45 -9.09
CA GLY A 89 -5.00 -4.76 -9.32
C GLY A 89 -6.12 -4.64 -10.34
N ARG A 90 -6.11 -5.49 -11.37
CA ARG A 90 -7.18 -5.62 -12.36
C ARG A 90 -8.22 -6.61 -11.87
N LYS A 91 -9.50 -6.26 -11.96
CA LYS A 91 -10.59 -7.21 -11.74
C LYS A 91 -10.68 -8.14 -12.95
N PRO A 92 -10.65 -9.48 -12.75
CA PRO A 92 -10.79 -10.46 -13.82
C PRO A 92 -11.98 -10.18 -14.73
#